data_AF-A0A9W9IID0-F1
#
_entry.id   AF-A0A9W9IID0-F1
#
_cell.length_a   1.000
_cell.length_b   1.000
_cell.length_c   1.000
_cell.angle_alpha   90.00
_cell.angle_beta   90.00
_cell.angle_gamma   90.00
#
_symmetry.space_group_name_H-M   'P 1'
#
loop_
_entity.id
_entity.type
_entity.pdbx_description
1 polymer ?
#
loop_
_entity_poly.entity_id
_entity_poly.type
_entity_poly.pdbx_seq_one_letter_code
_entity_poly.pdbx_strand_id
1 'polypeptide(L)'
;MAANARYQPAPQRDSFEDQPYTQAPPSYQATADPQPRSEDDNVPDDFKFGGMVAEGTIDIRMQFVRKVYSILTAQILLTTILSSISFFNATYCEWIQQNIWFMFISIFGALGFMLATYWKRKSYPANLLFLSGFTLMEAYSISVVTSFYEARVVLQALVLTLGIFVALTLFACQTKYDFTHWMPYLFGALWFMILFGFVAMFMPFGSTMELIYGVLGALIFSGYILVDTQLVMRHYHVEEEIAAAIALYLDVLNLFLSILRILNSQNNN
;
A
#
# COMPACT_ATOMS: atom_id res chain seq x y z
N MET A 1 11.78 10.32 -57.85
CA MET A 1 12.74 9.21 -57.97
C MET A 1 12.51 8.27 -56.79
N ALA A 2 11.78 7.16 -57.00
CA ALA A 2 11.55 6.16 -55.96
C ALA A 2 12.49 4.98 -56.20
N ALA A 3 13.26 4.61 -55.18
CA ALA A 3 14.25 3.54 -55.24
C ALA A 3 13.56 2.18 -55.24
N ASN A 4 13.78 1.38 -56.28
CA ASN A 4 13.35 -0.01 -56.36
C ASN A 4 14.17 -0.85 -55.37
N ALA A 5 13.55 -1.28 -54.27
CA ALA A 5 14.10 -2.34 -53.43
C ALA A 5 14.08 -3.64 -54.24
N ARG A 6 15.26 -4.15 -54.62
CA ARG A 6 15.40 -5.45 -55.29
C ARG A 6 15.02 -6.54 -54.28
N TYR A 7 13.91 -7.21 -54.52
CA TYR A 7 13.61 -8.48 -53.85
C TYR A 7 14.67 -9.51 -54.24
N GLN A 8 15.36 -10.07 -53.25
CA GLN A 8 16.33 -11.14 -53.44
C GLN A 8 15.68 -12.42 -52.90
N PRO A 9 15.42 -13.45 -53.74
CA PRO A 9 14.78 -14.68 -53.30
C PRO A 9 15.62 -15.35 -52.21
N ALA A 10 14.97 -15.88 -51.18
CA ALA A 10 15.65 -16.72 -50.21
C ALA A 10 16.25 -17.96 -50.91
N PRO A 11 17.46 -18.40 -50.54
CA PRO A 11 18.02 -19.62 -51.09
C PRO A 11 17.10 -20.80 -50.78
N GLN A 12 16.63 -21.48 -51.82
CA GLN A 12 15.91 -22.74 -51.70
C GLN A 12 16.94 -23.82 -51.36
N ARG A 13 17.14 -24.09 -50.07
CA ARG A 13 17.89 -25.26 -49.62
C ARG A 13 16.93 -26.44 -49.63
N ASP A 14 17.22 -27.44 -50.46
CA ASP A 14 16.42 -28.65 -50.51
C ASP A 14 16.79 -29.54 -49.33
N SER A 15 15.81 -29.86 -48.47
CA SER A 15 16.02 -30.66 -47.25
C SER A 15 16.47 -32.11 -47.55
N PHE A 16 16.43 -32.51 -48.82
CA PHE A 16 16.88 -33.81 -49.29
C PHE A 16 18.37 -33.85 -49.66
N GLU A 17 19.06 -32.72 -49.71
CA GLU A 17 20.51 -32.64 -49.96
C GLU A 17 21.36 -32.63 -48.67
N ASP A 18 20.73 -32.68 -47.50
CA ASP A 18 21.45 -32.72 -46.23
C ASP A 18 22.22 -34.06 -46.06
N GLN A 19 23.50 -33.95 -45.67
CA GLN A 19 24.33 -35.12 -45.42
C GLN A 19 23.69 -36.03 -44.37
N PRO A 20 23.76 -37.37 -44.53
CA PRO A 20 23.28 -38.30 -43.52
C PRO A 20 23.96 -37.98 -42.19
N TYR A 21 23.15 -37.72 -41.17
CA TYR A 21 23.64 -37.45 -39.81
C TYR A 21 24.62 -38.56 -39.41
N THR A 22 25.88 -38.19 -39.17
CA THR A 22 26.98 -39.14 -38.86
C THR A 22 26.86 -39.74 -37.46
N GLN A 23 25.95 -39.22 -36.63
CA GLN A 23 25.67 -39.71 -35.30
C GLN A 23 24.16 -39.84 -35.12
N ALA A 24 23.75 -40.91 -34.43
CA ALA A 24 22.38 -41.05 -34.00
C ALA A 24 22.01 -39.85 -33.11
N PRO A 25 20.78 -39.32 -33.20
CA PRO A 25 20.34 -38.27 -32.30
C PRO A 25 20.53 -38.73 -30.85
N PRO A 26 20.91 -37.82 -29.94
CA PRO A 26 21.07 -38.16 -28.54
C PRO A 26 19.83 -38.90 -28.04
N SER A 27 20.04 -40.03 -27.36
CA SER A 27 18.93 -40.78 -26.78
C SER A 27 18.19 -39.86 -25.83
N TYR A 28 16.85 -39.85 -25.90
CA TYR A 28 16.01 -39.18 -24.92
C TYR A 28 16.28 -39.82 -23.56
N GLN A 29 17.24 -39.28 -22.81
CA GLN A 29 17.35 -39.54 -21.39
C GLN A 29 16.10 -38.91 -20.78
N ALA A 30 15.15 -39.76 -20.42
CA ALA A 30 14.08 -39.37 -19.52
C ALA A 30 14.75 -38.89 -18.24
N THR A 31 14.89 -37.58 -18.08
CA THR A 31 15.31 -36.97 -16.83
C THR A 31 14.31 -37.46 -15.79
N ALA A 32 14.83 -38.27 -14.86
CA ALA A 32 14.07 -38.85 -13.77
C ALA A 32 13.72 -37.73 -12.78
N ASP A 33 12.57 -37.10 -13.01
CA ASP A 33 11.59 -36.74 -11.99
C ASP A 33 10.37 -36.15 -12.72
N PRO A 34 9.29 -36.92 -12.93
CA PRO A 34 8.05 -36.34 -13.42
C PRO A 34 7.39 -35.62 -12.24
N GLN A 35 7.85 -34.40 -11.94
CA GLN A 35 6.94 -33.47 -11.29
C GLN A 35 5.75 -33.29 -12.24
N PRO A 36 4.50 -33.42 -11.75
CA PRO A 36 3.33 -33.20 -12.59
C PRO A 36 3.43 -31.78 -13.14
N ARG A 37 3.49 -31.66 -14.48
CA ARG A 37 3.62 -30.36 -15.13
C ARG A 37 2.46 -29.46 -14.71
N SER A 38 2.78 -28.30 -14.17
CA SER A 38 1.78 -27.27 -13.91
C SER A 38 1.42 -26.54 -15.21
N GLU A 39 0.25 -25.92 -15.29
CA GLU A 39 -0.18 -25.17 -16.49
C GLU A 39 0.83 -24.05 -16.87
N ASP A 40 1.65 -23.61 -15.91
CA ASP A 40 2.59 -22.48 -16.06
C ASP A 40 4.05 -22.89 -16.35
N ASP A 41 4.39 -24.19 -16.37
CA ASP A 41 5.79 -24.67 -16.45
C ASP A 41 6.52 -24.32 -17.75
N ASN A 42 5.79 -24.02 -18.84
CA ASN A 42 6.35 -23.73 -20.16
C ASN A 42 5.96 -22.35 -20.70
N VAL A 43 5.37 -21.50 -19.86
CA VAL A 43 5.03 -20.13 -20.23
C VAL A 43 6.27 -19.26 -20.03
N PRO A 44 6.82 -18.61 -21.07
CA PRO A 44 7.93 -17.68 -20.90
C PRO A 44 7.56 -16.58 -19.90
N ASP A 45 8.51 -16.13 -19.07
CA ASP A 45 8.22 -15.20 -17.97
C ASP A 45 7.52 -13.91 -18.43
N ASP A 46 7.81 -13.44 -19.66
CA ASP A 46 7.16 -12.28 -20.28
C ASP A 46 5.62 -12.41 -20.41
N PHE A 47 5.08 -13.63 -20.43
CA PHE A 47 3.63 -13.88 -20.48
C PHE A 47 3.00 -14.10 -19.10
N LYS A 48 3.80 -14.21 -18.04
CA LYS A 48 3.30 -14.34 -16.67
C LYS A 48 2.94 -12.97 -16.08
N PHE A 49 3.53 -11.90 -16.59
CA PHE A 49 3.21 -10.52 -16.22
C PHE A 49 2.09 -9.98 -17.12
N GLY A 50 0.90 -9.84 -16.55
CA GLY A 50 -0.08 -8.91 -17.09
C GLY A 50 0.23 -7.48 -16.64
N GLY A 51 -0.21 -6.47 -17.40
CA GLY A 51 -0.01 -5.07 -17.02
C GLY A 51 -0.69 -4.75 -15.68
N MET A 52 -1.69 -5.52 -15.28
CA MET A 52 -2.40 -5.39 -14.02
C MET A 52 -2.23 -6.64 -13.15
N VAL A 53 -2.32 -6.48 -11.83
CA VAL A 53 -2.26 -7.61 -10.87
C VAL A 53 -3.30 -8.68 -11.22
N ALA A 54 -4.52 -8.30 -11.62
CA ALA A 54 -5.55 -9.29 -11.98
C ALA A 54 -5.17 -10.19 -13.17
N GLU A 55 -4.30 -9.72 -14.07
CA GLU A 55 -3.91 -10.41 -15.29
C GLU A 55 -2.67 -11.31 -15.09
N GLY A 56 -1.92 -11.13 -13.99
CA GLY A 56 -0.76 -11.96 -13.67
C GLY A 56 -1.13 -13.36 -13.16
N THR A 57 -0.18 -14.29 -13.25
CA THR A 57 -0.35 -15.64 -12.66
C THR A 57 -0.58 -15.57 -11.14
N ILE A 58 -1.19 -16.62 -10.58
CA ILE A 58 -1.54 -16.68 -9.15
C ILE A 58 -0.31 -16.41 -8.26
N ASP A 59 0.84 -16.95 -8.63
CA ASP A 59 2.09 -16.75 -7.90
C ASP A 59 2.53 -15.28 -7.88
N ILE A 60 2.46 -14.58 -9.02
CA ILE A 60 2.83 -13.15 -9.13
C ILE A 60 1.87 -12.30 -8.30
N ARG A 61 0.58 -12.61 -8.34
CA ARG A 61 -0.45 -11.93 -7.54
C ARG A 61 -0.19 -12.07 -6.05
N MET A 62 0.10 -13.28 -5.60
CA MET A 62 0.40 -13.58 -4.20
C MET A 62 1.71 -12.93 -3.74
N GLN A 63 2.73 -12.86 -4.61
CA GLN A 63 3.97 -12.15 -4.33
C GLN A 63 3.75 -10.64 -4.17
N PHE A 64 2.98 -10.03 -5.08
CA PHE A 64 2.61 -8.61 -5.00
C PHE A 64 1.89 -8.29 -3.69
N VAL A 65 0.81 -9.03 -3.39
CA VAL A 65 0.02 -8.85 -2.16
C VAL A 65 0.92 -9.04 -0.93
N ARG A 66 1.75 -10.09 -0.88
CA ARG A 66 2.68 -10.30 0.23
C ARG A 66 3.61 -9.11 0.42
N LYS A 67 4.16 -8.54 -0.67
CA LYS A 67 5.07 -7.39 -0.62
C LYS A 67 4.37 -6.15 -0.08
N VAL A 68 3.17 -5.82 -0.57
CA VAL A 68 2.35 -4.69 -0.08
C VAL A 68 2.10 -4.81 1.43
N TYR A 69 1.59 -5.94 1.88
CA TYR A 69 1.27 -6.14 3.31
C TYR A 69 2.52 -6.25 4.19
N SER A 70 3.65 -6.70 3.66
CA SER A 70 4.93 -6.71 4.39
C SER A 70 5.44 -5.29 4.63
N ILE A 71 5.37 -4.43 3.60
CA ILE A 71 5.70 -3.01 3.73
C ILE A 71 4.76 -2.34 4.73
N LEU A 72 3.44 -2.52 4.57
CA LEU A 72 2.44 -1.96 5.48
C LEU A 72 2.68 -2.37 6.94
N THR A 73 2.95 -3.65 7.18
CA THR A 73 3.24 -4.16 8.53
C THR A 73 4.47 -3.48 9.12
N ALA A 74 5.54 -3.33 8.33
CA ALA A 74 6.74 -2.62 8.77
C ALA A 74 6.44 -1.14 9.10
N GLN A 75 5.58 -0.47 8.32
CA GLN A 75 5.18 0.92 8.56
C GLN A 75 4.39 1.07 9.87
N ILE A 76 3.41 0.18 10.12
CA ILE A 76 2.62 0.18 11.35
C ILE A 76 3.50 -0.14 12.57
N LEU A 77 4.40 -1.12 12.47
CA LEU A 77 5.34 -1.46 13.54
C LEU A 77 6.27 -0.29 13.86
N LEU A 78 6.85 0.34 12.84
CA LEU A 78 7.70 1.52 13.02
C LEU A 78 6.94 2.65 13.72
N THR A 79 5.70 2.93 13.27
CA THR A 79 4.83 3.95 13.86
C THR A 79 4.54 3.66 15.33
N THR A 80 4.24 2.39 15.64
CA THR A 80 3.94 1.94 17.00
C THR A 80 5.16 2.07 17.90
N ILE A 81 6.34 1.67 17.41
CA ILE A 81 7.61 1.78 18.16
C ILE A 81 7.92 3.25 18.42
N LEU A 82 7.90 4.11 17.41
CA LEU A 82 8.20 5.54 17.58
C LEU A 82 7.22 6.22 18.55
N SER A 83 5.93 5.91 18.44
CA SER A 83 4.91 6.44 19.36
C SER A 83 5.07 5.87 20.76
N SER A 84 5.59 4.65 20.93
CA SER A 84 5.81 4.08 22.26
C SER A 84 6.88 4.83 23.06
N ILE A 85 7.85 5.43 22.38
CA ILE A 85 8.95 6.18 23.02
C ILE A 85 8.41 7.36 23.82
N SER A 86 7.34 8.03 23.36
CA SER A 86 6.72 9.15 24.11
C SER A 86 6.06 8.71 25.40
N PHE A 87 5.63 7.45 25.53
CA PHE A 87 5.04 6.95 26.78
C PHE A 87 6.09 6.49 27.80
N PHE A 88 7.25 6.02 27.35
CA PHE A 88 8.30 5.50 28.23
C PHE A 88 9.33 6.56 28.63
N ASN A 89 9.47 7.65 27.86
CA ASN A 89 10.45 8.69 28.10
C ASN A 89 9.78 10.05 28.27
N ALA A 90 9.65 10.50 29.53
CA ALA A 90 9.05 11.79 29.87
C ALA A 90 9.77 12.98 29.23
N THR A 91 11.11 12.95 29.17
CA THR A 91 11.92 14.02 28.55
C THR A 91 11.62 14.15 27.05
N TYR A 92 11.48 13.03 26.35
CA TYR A 92 11.10 13.03 24.94
C TYR A 92 9.67 13.54 24.75
N CYS A 93 8.73 13.12 25.60
CA CYS A 93 7.34 13.59 25.59
C CYS A 93 7.23 15.11 25.78
N GLU A 94 7.90 15.66 26.80
CA GLU A 94 7.93 17.10 27.05
C GLU A 94 8.57 17.85 25.87
N TRP A 95 9.65 17.30 25.30
CA TRP A 95 10.34 17.92 24.18
C TRP A 95 9.46 18.02 22.92
N ILE A 96 8.76 16.95 22.54
CA ILE A 96 7.87 16.97 21.35
C ILE A 96 6.66 17.88 21.56
N GLN A 97 6.15 17.99 22.79
CA GLN A 97 5.01 18.87 23.11
C GLN A 97 5.40 20.36 23.18
N GLN A 98 6.62 20.68 23.60
CA GLN A 98 7.10 22.07 23.62
C GLN A 98 7.51 22.55 22.23
N ASN A 99 8.03 21.66 21.38
CA ASN A 99 8.55 22.00 20.07
C ASN A 99 7.59 21.58 18.94
N ILE A 100 6.32 21.98 19.04
CA ILE A 100 5.26 21.68 18.06
C ILE A 100 5.65 22.07 16.63
N TRP A 101 6.58 23.00 16.44
CA TRP A 101 7.02 23.37 15.08
C TRP A 101 7.60 22.19 14.28
N PHE A 102 8.22 21.21 14.95
CA PHE A 102 8.68 19.97 14.31
C PHE A 102 7.53 19.11 13.77
N MET A 103 6.31 19.21 14.33
CA MET A 103 5.13 18.56 13.77
C MET A 103 4.84 19.08 12.36
N PHE A 104 4.91 20.40 12.14
CA PHE A 104 4.72 20.96 10.80
C PHE A 104 5.82 20.52 9.84
N ILE A 105 7.08 20.48 10.29
CA ILE A 105 8.20 19.95 9.49
C ILE A 105 7.92 18.49 9.09
N SER A 106 7.41 17.69 10.00
CA SER A 106 7.06 16.29 9.76
C SER A 106 5.89 16.16 8.78
N ILE A 107 4.81 16.93 8.92
CA ILE A 107 3.65 16.90 8.01
C ILE A 107 4.07 17.30 6.57
N PHE A 108 4.76 18.43 6.42
CA PHE A 108 5.23 18.87 5.09
C PHE A 108 6.33 17.95 4.55
N GLY A 109 7.17 17.40 5.43
CA GLY A 109 8.17 16.40 5.11
C GLY A 109 7.55 15.11 4.57
N ALA A 110 6.51 14.59 5.24
CA ALA A 110 5.76 13.41 4.79
C ALA A 110 5.16 13.64 3.41
N LEU A 111 4.50 14.79 3.17
CA LEU A 111 3.98 15.15 1.85
C LEU A 111 5.10 15.21 0.79
N GLY A 112 6.23 15.84 1.12
CA GLY A 112 7.39 15.93 0.22
C GLY A 112 7.99 14.57 -0.12
N PHE A 113 8.17 13.69 0.86
CA PHE A 113 8.66 12.33 0.67
C PHE A 113 7.66 11.46 -0.08
N MET A 114 6.35 11.64 0.11
CA MET A 114 5.31 10.96 -0.66
C MET A 114 5.39 11.35 -2.13
N LEU A 115 5.49 12.65 -2.44
CA LEU A 115 5.68 13.14 -3.82
C LEU A 115 6.99 12.65 -4.43
N ALA A 116 8.09 12.64 -3.66
CA ALA A 116 9.37 12.10 -4.11
C ALA A 116 9.29 10.60 -4.41
N THR A 117 8.57 9.85 -3.57
CA THR A 117 8.32 8.42 -3.78
C THR A 117 7.51 8.19 -5.06
N TYR A 118 6.50 9.01 -5.32
CA TYR A 118 5.73 8.95 -6.56
C TYR A 118 6.61 9.29 -7.78
N TRP A 119 7.45 10.32 -7.71
CA TRP A 119 8.34 10.71 -8.81
C TRP A 119 9.41 9.64 -9.10
N LYS A 120 9.94 8.99 -8.06
CA LYS A 120 11.00 7.99 -8.15
C LYS A 120 10.48 6.56 -8.02
N ARG A 121 9.18 6.33 -8.23
CA ARG A 121 8.51 5.03 -8.05
C ARG A 121 9.19 3.85 -8.77
N LYS A 122 9.74 4.07 -9.97
CA LYS A 122 10.43 3.05 -10.79
C LYS A 122 11.94 2.92 -10.50
N SER A 123 12.50 3.74 -9.61
CA SER A 123 13.94 3.78 -9.33
C SER A 123 14.26 3.05 -8.03
N TYR A 124 14.64 1.78 -8.13
CA TYR A 124 15.14 1.00 -7.00
C TYR A 124 16.64 1.24 -6.78
N PRO A 125 17.14 1.40 -5.54
CA PRO A 125 16.44 1.38 -4.25
C PRO A 125 15.98 2.75 -3.74
N ALA A 126 16.07 3.82 -4.56
CA ALA A 126 15.73 5.18 -4.14
C ALA A 126 14.27 5.32 -3.69
N ASN A 127 13.33 4.61 -4.33
CA ASN A 127 11.93 4.55 -3.93
C ASN A 127 11.74 4.06 -2.49
N LEU A 128 12.51 3.07 -2.02
CA LEU A 128 12.46 2.58 -0.65
C LEU A 128 13.03 3.58 0.36
N LEU A 129 14.06 4.33 -0.02
CA LEU A 129 14.61 5.39 0.83
C LEU A 129 13.60 6.52 1.03
N PHE A 130 12.94 6.97 -0.04
CA PHE A 130 11.88 7.98 0.08
C PHE A 130 10.66 7.45 0.84
N LEU A 131 10.29 6.19 0.65
CA LEU A 131 9.25 5.53 1.45
C LEU A 131 9.59 5.49 2.94
N SER A 132 10.84 5.17 3.30
CA SER A 132 11.28 5.19 4.70
C SER A 132 11.24 6.61 5.28
N GLY A 133 11.62 7.62 4.50
CA GLY A 133 11.52 9.02 4.90
C GLY A 133 10.07 9.44 5.14
N PHE A 134 9.16 9.08 4.23
CA PHE A 134 7.73 9.28 4.38
C PHE A 134 7.21 8.63 5.67
N THR A 135 7.53 7.35 5.87
CA THR A 135 7.04 6.58 7.02
C THR A 135 7.58 7.14 8.35
N LEU A 136 8.85 7.55 8.40
CA LEU A 136 9.45 8.16 9.60
C LEU A 136 8.81 9.52 9.92
N MET A 137 8.57 10.34 8.91
CA MET A 137 7.90 11.62 9.09
C MET A 137 6.47 11.41 9.59
N GLU A 138 5.71 10.51 8.99
CA GLU A 138 4.35 10.21 9.42
C GLU A 138 4.31 9.60 10.82
N ALA A 139 5.19 8.64 11.11
CA ALA A 139 5.33 8.04 12.44
C ALA A 139 5.66 9.06 13.54
N TYR A 140 6.49 10.06 13.22
CA TYR A 140 6.76 11.16 14.14
C TYR A 140 5.50 12.02 14.38
N SER A 141 4.72 12.34 13.34
CA SER A 141 3.45 13.06 13.49
C SER A 141 2.47 12.30 14.40
N ILE A 142 2.34 10.99 14.22
CA ILE A 142 1.50 10.14 15.07
C ILE A 142 2.04 10.10 16.52
N SER A 143 3.35 10.03 16.72
CA SER A 143 3.97 10.11 18.05
C SER A 143 3.63 11.42 18.77
N VAL A 144 3.72 12.56 18.08
CA VAL A 144 3.33 13.87 18.63
C VAL A 144 1.84 13.86 19.01
N VAL A 145 0.95 13.43 18.11
CA VAL A 145 -0.49 13.41 18.38
C VAL A 145 -0.82 12.53 19.58
N THR A 146 -0.31 11.30 19.60
CA THR A 146 -0.60 10.33 20.67
C THR A 146 -0.03 10.72 22.03
N SER A 147 1.00 11.58 22.07
CA SER A 147 1.55 12.12 23.32
C SER A 147 0.54 12.96 24.13
N PHE A 148 -0.49 13.50 23.48
CA PHE A 148 -1.56 14.27 24.14
C PHE A 148 -2.72 13.40 24.66
N TYR A 149 -2.64 12.08 24.49
CA TYR A 149 -3.67 11.14 24.92
C TYR A 149 -3.13 10.21 26.01
N GLU A 150 -4.03 9.69 26.84
CA GLU A 150 -3.66 8.67 27.82
C GLU A 150 -3.25 7.38 27.11
N ALA A 151 -2.13 6.77 27.55
CA ALA A 151 -1.58 5.56 26.94
C ALA A 151 -2.59 4.40 26.84
N ARG A 152 -3.50 4.30 27.82
CA ARG A 152 -4.59 3.30 27.81
C ARG A 152 -5.53 3.50 26.61
N VAL A 153 -5.95 4.74 26.36
CA VAL A 153 -6.85 5.09 25.25
C VAL A 153 -6.16 4.83 23.91
N VAL A 154 -4.87 5.18 23.80
CA VAL A 154 -4.05 4.94 22.61
C VAL A 154 -3.93 3.44 22.29
N LEU A 155 -3.67 2.60 23.30
CA LEU A 155 -3.59 1.15 23.13
C LEU A 155 -4.94 0.57 22.70
N GLN A 156 -6.04 0.98 23.32
CA GLN A 156 -7.39 0.56 22.92
C GLN A 156 -7.70 0.92 21.47
N ALA A 157 -7.38 2.16 21.06
CA ALA A 157 -7.56 2.62 19.69
C ALA A 157 -6.74 1.77 18.69
N LEU A 158 -5.48 1.47 19.02
CA LEU A 158 -4.62 0.64 18.19
C LEU A 158 -5.20 -0.77 17.99
N VAL A 159 -5.61 -1.43 19.07
CA VAL A 159 -6.18 -2.79 19.01
C VAL A 159 -7.47 -2.81 18.18
N LEU A 160 -8.37 -1.84 18.40
CA LEU A 160 -9.61 -1.74 17.62
C LEU A 160 -9.33 -1.47 16.13
N THR A 161 -8.39 -0.58 15.82
CA THR A 161 -8.01 -0.27 14.43
C THR A 161 -7.48 -1.49 13.72
N LEU A 162 -6.53 -2.22 14.34
CA LEU A 162 -5.97 -3.43 13.75
C LEU A 162 -7.05 -4.52 13.57
N GLY A 163 -7.94 -4.69 14.54
CA GLY A 163 -9.06 -5.62 14.44
C GLY A 163 -10.02 -5.29 13.29
N ILE A 164 -10.41 -4.02 13.16
CA ILE A 164 -11.28 -3.54 12.07
C ILE A 164 -10.57 -3.68 10.72
N PHE A 165 -9.30 -3.26 10.63
CA PHE A 165 -8.51 -3.36 9.40
C PHE A 165 -8.42 -4.81 8.92
N VAL A 166 -8.08 -5.75 9.79
CA VAL A 166 -7.99 -7.18 9.44
C VAL A 166 -9.36 -7.72 9.03
N ALA A 167 -10.43 -7.40 9.76
CA ALA A 167 -11.77 -7.86 9.45
C ALA A 167 -12.27 -7.34 8.08
N LEU A 168 -12.09 -6.05 7.81
CA LEU A 168 -12.46 -5.42 6.54
C LEU A 168 -11.61 -5.93 5.38
N THR A 169 -10.30 -6.11 5.59
CA THR A 169 -9.41 -6.69 4.59
C THR A 169 -9.86 -8.09 4.21
N LEU A 170 -10.10 -8.97 5.18
CA LEU A 170 -10.59 -10.33 4.94
C LEU A 170 -11.94 -10.34 4.22
N PHE A 171 -12.83 -9.43 4.60
CA PHE A 171 -14.13 -9.28 3.96
C PHE A 171 -14.00 -8.80 2.50
N ALA A 172 -13.17 -7.80 2.23
CA ALA A 172 -12.88 -7.29 0.89
C ALA A 172 -12.28 -8.36 -0.02
N CYS A 173 -11.43 -9.25 0.53
CA CYS A 173 -10.84 -10.39 -0.19
C CYS A 173 -11.86 -11.46 -0.59
N GLN A 174 -12.90 -11.68 0.22
CA GLN A 174 -13.86 -12.76 0.02
C GLN A 174 -15.12 -12.33 -0.72
N THR A 175 -15.49 -11.06 -0.62
CA THR A 175 -16.74 -10.56 -1.18
C THR A 175 -16.70 -10.49 -2.72
N LYS A 176 -17.86 -10.75 -3.32
CA LYS A 176 -18.09 -10.56 -4.76
C LYS A 176 -18.55 -9.14 -5.08
N TYR A 177 -18.93 -8.36 -4.08
CA TYR A 177 -19.31 -6.97 -4.27
C TYR A 177 -18.09 -6.13 -4.67
N ASP A 178 -18.24 -5.29 -5.67
CA ASP A 178 -17.16 -4.43 -6.16
C ASP A 178 -17.23 -3.04 -5.51
N PHE A 179 -16.46 -2.87 -4.44
CA PHE A 179 -16.33 -1.62 -3.70
C PHE A 179 -15.61 -0.54 -4.49
N THR A 180 -14.86 -0.86 -5.56
CA THR A 180 -14.09 0.17 -6.30
C THR A 180 -14.97 1.30 -6.87
N HIS A 181 -16.26 1.02 -7.12
CA HIS A 181 -17.27 2.01 -7.49
C HIS A 181 -17.54 3.07 -6.41
N TRP A 182 -17.11 2.85 -5.17
CA TRP A 182 -17.26 3.80 -4.06
C TRP A 182 -16.23 4.93 -4.10
N MET A 183 -15.15 4.78 -4.87
CA MET A 183 -14.04 5.74 -4.97
C MET A 183 -14.47 7.21 -5.15
N PRO A 184 -15.38 7.60 -6.07
CA PRO A 184 -15.78 9.01 -6.21
C PRO A 184 -16.52 9.54 -4.97
N TYR A 185 -17.33 8.70 -4.31
CA TYR A 185 -18.06 9.10 -3.10
C TYR A 185 -17.11 9.27 -1.92
N LEU A 186 -16.17 8.33 -1.76
CA LEU A 186 -15.13 8.41 -0.72
C LEU A 186 -14.23 9.62 -0.94
N PHE A 187 -13.83 9.91 -2.19
CA PHE A 187 -13.05 11.11 -2.52
C PHE A 187 -13.78 12.40 -2.14
N GLY A 188 -15.08 12.50 -2.44
CA GLY A 188 -15.90 13.64 -2.00
C GLY A 188 -15.99 13.74 -0.47
N ALA A 189 -16.17 12.60 0.22
CA ALA A 189 -16.24 12.55 1.67
C ALA A 189 -14.91 12.94 2.35
N LEU A 190 -13.77 12.56 1.76
CA LEU A 190 -12.44 12.95 2.23
C LEU A 190 -12.25 14.46 2.12
N TRP A 191 -12.61 15.07 0.99
CA TRP A 191 -12.55 16.54 0.83
C TRP A 191 -13.45 17.26 1.83
N PHE A 192 -14.65 16.74 2.07
CA PHE A 192 -15.53 17.26 3.10
C PHE A 192 -14.84 17.22 4.48
N MET A 193 -14.22 16.11 4.87
CA MET A 193 -13.48 16.01 6.13
C MET A 193 -12.32 16.98 6.21
N ILE A 194 -11.52 17.12 5.15
CA ILE A 194 -10.39 18.06 5.10
C ILE A 194 -10.87 19.49 5.31
N LEU A 195 -11.91 19.92 4.57
CA LEU A 195 -12.47 21.27 4.69
C LEU A 195 -13.09 21.50 6.07
N PHE A 196 -13.80 20.52 6.60
CA PHE A 196 -14.36 20.60 7.96
C PHE A 196 -13.26 20.70 9.01
N GLY A 197 -12.21 19.88 8.92
CA GLY A 197 -11.05 19.93 9.81
C GLY A 197 -10.31 21.27 9.72
N PHE A 198 -10.24 21.87 8.54
CA PHE A 198 -9.69 23.21 8.36
C PHE A 198 -10.52 24.28 9.06
N VAL A 199 -11.85 24.23 8.95
CA VAL A 199 -12.76 25.14 9.68
C VAL A 199 -12.64 24.93 11.20
N ALA A 200 -12.53 23.69 11.65
CA ALA A 200 -12.35 23.33 13.07
C ALA A 200 -11.08 23.90 13.70
N MET A 201 -10.06 24.24 12.90
CA MET A 201 -8.85 24.91 13.39
C MET A 201 -9.14 26.34 13.88
N PHE A 202 -10.10 27.03 13.27
CA PHE A 202 -10.45 28.42 13.62
C PHE A 202 -11.65 28.54 14.55
N MET A 203 -12.51 27.52 14.57
CA MET A 203 -13.70 27.49 15.42
C MET A 203 -13.66 26.28 16.35
N PRO A 204 -13.54 26.48 17.68
CA PRO A 204 -13.59 25.38 18.62
C PRO A 204 -15.00 24.78 18.64
N PHE A 205 -15.11 23.51 18.26
CA PHE A 205 -16.35 22.75 18.34
C PHE A 205 -16.44 21.99 19.67
N GLY A 206 -17.66 21.72 20.14
CA GLY A 206 -17.88 20.96 21.38
C GLY A 206 -17.58 19.46 21.25
N SER A 207 -17.51 18.76 22.38
CA SER A 207 -17.18 17.32 22.46
C SER A 207 -18.05 16.43 21.59
N THR A 208 -19.34 16.77 21.43
CA THR A 208 -20.28 16.06 20.54
C THR A 208 -19.87 16.14 19.07
N MET A 209 -19.38 17.29 18.60
CA MET A 209 -18.94 17.44 17.21
C MET A 209 -17.64 16.71 16.95
N GLU A 210 -16.72 16.67 17.91
CA GLU A 210 -15.50 15.86 17.80
C GLU A 210 -15.83 14.36 17.72
N LEU A 211 -16.80 13.89 18.50
CA LEU A 211 -17.30 12.51 18.44
C LEU A 211 -17.90 12.20 17.07
N ILE A 212 -18.80 13.06 16.56
CA ILE A 212 -19.42 12.88 15.24
C ILE A 212 -18.34 12.86 14.16
N TYR A 213 -17.38 13.79 14.21
CA TYR A 213 -16.27 13.84 13.26
C TYR A 213 -15.40 12.57 13.31
N GLY A 214 -15.14 12.05 14.51
CA GLY A 214 -14.47 10.76 14.70
C GLY A 214 -15.25 9.58 14.11
N VAL A 215 -16.57 9.49 14.34
CA VAL A 215 -17.42 8.42 13.80
C VAL A 215 -17.49 8.47 12.28
N LEU A 216 -17.68 9.66 11.70
CA LEU A 216 -17.68 9.84 10.25
C LEU A 216 -16.33 9.46 9.64
N GLY A 217 -15.22 9.89 10.26
CA GLY A 217 -13.88 9.49 9.85
C GLY A 217 -13.71 7.98 9.88
N ALA A 218 -14.08 7.32 10.98
CA ALA A 218 -13.95 5.87 11.10
C ALA A 218 -14.74 5.13 10.00
N LEU A 219 -15.94 5.58 9.65
CA LEU A 219 -16.73 5.00 8.56
C LEU A 219 -16.11 5.24 7.19
N ILE A 220 -15.63 6.47 6.92
CA ILE A 220 -15.02 6.84 5.63
C ILE A 220 -13.74 6.04 5.40
N PHE A 221 -12.82 6.01 6.37
CA PHE A 221 -11.57 5.27 6.25
C PHE A 221 -11.77 3.75 6.29
N SER A 222 -12.81 3.24 6.97
CA SER A 222 -13.24 1.85 6.79
C SER A 222 -13.69 1.56 5.34
N GLY A 223 -14.40 2.49 4.71
CA GLY A 223 -14.76 2.42 3.30
C GLY A 223 -13.54 2.42 2.38
N TYR A 224 -12.56 3.28 2.64
CA TYR A 224 -11.29 3.29 1.91
C TYR A 224 -10.53 1.97 2.04
N ILE A 225 -10.43 1.38 3.23
CA ILE A 225 -9.80 0.05 3.42
C ILE A 225 -10.44 -1.00 2.50
N LEU A 226 -11.77 -1.01 2.37
CA LEU A 226 -12.48 -1.94 1.49
C LEU A 226 -12.11 -1.72 0.02
N VAL A 227 -12.09 -0.46 -0.43
CA VAL A 227 -11.74 -0.08 -1.79
C VAL A 227 -10.28 -0.40 -2.09
N ASP A 228 -9.37 0.07 -1.26
CA ASP A 228 -7.93 -0.03 -1.46
C ASP A 228 -7.46 -1.48 -1.37
N THR A 229 -8.07 -2.30 -0.49
CA THR A 229 -7.83 -3.74 -0.50
C THR A 229 -8.20 -4.36 -1.85
N GLN A 230 -9.35 -3.99 -2.44
CA GLN A 230 -9.76 -4.49 -3.75
C GLN A 230 -8.91 -3.94 -4.90
N LEU A 231 -8.40 -2.72 -4.80
CA LEU A 231 -7.42 -2.18 -5.74
C LEU A 231 -6.13 -3.00 -5.68
N VAL A 232 -5.59 -3.28 -4.49
CA VAL A 232 -4.40 -4.11 -4.27
C VAL A 232 -4.55 -5.50 -4.90
N MET A 233 -5.72 -6.09 -4.82
CA MET A 233 -5.94 -7.43 -5.37
C MET A 233 -6.11 -7.51 -6.88
N ARG A 234 -6.48 -6.41 -7.54
CA ARG A 234 -6.98 -6.46 -8.93
C ARG A 234 -6.42 -5.36 -9.85
N HIS A 235 -6.26 -4.15 -9.37
CA HIS A 235 -6.12 -2.95 -10.20
C HIS A 235 -4.74 -2.29 -10.19
N TYR A 236 -3.85 -2.60 -9.25
CA TYR A 236 -2.49 -2.05 -9.32
C TYR A 236 -1.67 -2.75 -10.41
N HIS A 237 -0.64 -2.05 -10.91
CA HIS A 237 0.45 -2.71 -11.65
C HIS A 237 1.34 -3.50 -10.66
N VAL A 238 1.95 -4.59 -11.11
CA VAL A 238 2.81 -5.48 -10.28
C VAL A 238 4.04 -4.75 -9.69
N GLU A 239 4.38 -3.56 -10.21
CA GLU A 239 5.50 -2.71 -9.78
C GLU A 239 5.07 -1.50 -8.94
N GLU A 240 3.78 -1.41 -8.57
CA GLU A 240 3.22 -0.31 -7.80
C GLU A 240 2.98 -0.67 -6.33
N GLU A 241 3.71 -1.65 -5.79
CA GLU A 241 3.51 -2.14 -4.42
C GLU A 241 3.73 -1.05 -3.36
N ILE A 242 4.60 -0.09 -3.63
CA ILE A 242 4.90 1.02 -2.72
C ILE A 242 3.71 1.98 -2.65
N ALA A 243 3.08 2.29 -3.79
CA ALA A 243 1.93 3.18 -3.83
C ALA A 243 0.71 2.53 -3.14
N ALA A 244 0.49 1.25 -3.41
CA ALA A 244 -0.50 0.43 -2.71
C ALA A 244 -0.29 0.41 -1.19
N ALA A 245 0.95 0.23 -0.73
CA ALA A 245 1.27 0.22 0.70
C ALA A 245 1.05 1.59 1.36
N ILE A 246 1.43 2.69 0.69
CA ILE A 246 1.18 4.05 1.18
C ILE A 246 -0.32 4.32 1.35
N ALA A 247 -1.14 3.92 0.39
CA ALA A 247 -2.59 4.12 0.43
C ALA A 247 -3.22 3.39 1.64
N LEU A 248 -2.97 2.08 1.76
CA LEU A 248 -3.43 1.30 2.92
C LEU A 248 -2.88 1.81 4.26
N TYR A 249 -1.63 2.31 4.29
CA TYR A 249 -1.04 2.87 5.50
C TYR A 249 -1.78 4.14 5.95
N LEU A 250 -2.07 5.05 5.03
CA LEU A 250 -2.84 6.26 5.32
C LEU A 250 -4.27 5.92 5.78
N ASP A 251 -4.90 4.91 5.18
CA ASP A 251 -6.22 4.45 5.62
C ASP A 251 -6.21 3.95 7.06
N VAL A 252 -5.23 3.10 7.40
CA VAL A 252 -5.06 2.56 8.76
C VAL A 252 -4.78 3.67 9.76
N LEU A 253 -3.90 4.63 9.44
CA LEU A 253 -3.58 5.74 10.33
C LEU A 253 -4.77 6.67 10.56
N ASN A 254 -5.51 6.99 9.50
CA ASN A 254 -6.66 7.88 9.64
C ASN A 254 -7.83 7.19 10.36
N LEU A 255 -8.02 5.88 10.16
CA LEU A 255 -8.93 5.09 10.97
C LEU A 255 -8.50 5.10 12.45
N PHE A 256 -7.20 4.91 12.73
CA PHE A 256 -6.65 4.98 14.08
C PHE A 256 -6.92 6.33 14.75
N LEU A 257 -6.60 7.44 14.08
CA LEU A 257 -6.85 8.79 14.60
C LEU A 257 -8.34 9.05 14.84
N SER A 258 -9.21 8.50 13.98
CA SER A 258 -10.66 8.60 14.12
C SER A 258 -11.16 7.83 15.35
N ILE A 259 -10.72 6.58 15.54
CA ILE A 259 -11.06 5.76 16.71
C ILE A 259 -10.49 6.38 18.00
N LEU A 260 -9.24 6.87 17.95
CA LEU A 260 -8.61 7.56 19.07
C LEU A 260 -9.44 8.76 19.53
N ARG A 261 -9.93 9.58 18.59
CA ARG A 261 -10.80 10.72 18.88
C ARG A 261 -12.13 10.27 19.52
N ILE A 262 -12.75 9.21 19.01
CA ILE A 262 -14.00 8.67 19.57
C ILE A 262 -13.80 8.25 21.03
N LEU A 263 -12.76 7.44 21.30
CA LEU A 263 -12.49 6.95 22.66
C LEU A 263 -12.12 8.08 23.62
N ASN A 264 -11.34 9.05 23.17
CA ASN A 264 -10.99 10.21 23.99
C ASN A 264 -12.21 11.07 24.35
N SER A 265 -13.12 11.30 23.40
CA SER A 265 -14.37 12.03 23.66
C SER A 265 -15.26 11.31 24.69
N GLN A 266 -15.24 9.97 24.72
CA GLN A 266 -15.96 9.19 25.73
C GLN A 266 -15.29 9.20 27.10
N ASN A 267 -13.95 9.27 27.16
CA ASN A 267 -13.20 9.28 28.42
C ASN A 267 -13.28 10.65 29.14
N ASN A 268 -13.49 11.73 28.38
CA ASN A 268 -13.56 13.11 28.90
C ASN A 268 -14.99 13.58 29.23
N ASN A 269 -16.02 12.78 28.97
CA ASN A 269 -17.42 13.02 29.36
C ASN A 269 -17.78 12.17 30.59
#